data_AF-A0A9J5VZS0-F1
#
_entry.id   AF-A0A9J5VZS0-F1
#
_cell.length_a   1.000
_cell.length_b   1.000
_cell.length_c   1.000
_cell.angle_alpha   90.00
_cell.angle_beta   90.00
_cell.angle_gamma   90.00
#
_symmetry.space_group_name_H-M   'P 1'
#
loop_
_entity.id
_entity.type
_entity.pdbx_description
1 polymer ?
#
loop_
_entity_poly.entity_id
_entity_poly.type
_entity_poly.pdbx_seq_one_letter_code
_entity_poly.pdbx_strand_id
1 'polypeptide(L)'
;MENITNSLPRRYLWKIESFSLLSENGTSKYESNEFESGGFNWKMIIYPDGDRDGAGHISVYLAIIGKSSLHAVWEVNVSFSFFIFDQIHDNYNVMKGMERHFRNIKTEWGFLKCISHKTFKDPSNGYLVNDKCVVGVDVYVIKNQGIGECMSLLKGTKVYKHDWKITKFTKLKKKVYYSEEFIVDGDNRQNGKNISVFLESVDAKGFNRQKRVQAKFSISLKNQIGGEHHKKSGSSNWYSAATKGWGWSSFMPCCEFNDPKKGFLIEDCCILEADVSVVGVVNSLT
;
A
#
# COMPACT_ATOMS: atom_id res chain seq x y z
N MET A 1 12.09 5.89 -23.16
CA MET A 1 11.18 7.06 -23.02
C MET A 1 9.77 6.50 -23.05
N GLU A 2 9.17 6.28 -21.89
CA GLU A 2 7.77 5.86 -21.81
C GLU A 2 6.88 7.10 -21.84
N ASN A 3 5.91 7.08 -22.74
CA ASN A 3 4.97 8.15 -23.00
C ASN A 3 4.19 8.51 -21.73
N ILE A 4 4.35 9.77 -21.29
CA ILE A 4 3.51 10.38 -20.28
C ILE A 4 2.13 10.61 -20.91
N THR A 5 1.23 9.63 -20.86
CA THR A 5 -0.19 9.90 -21.09
C THR A 5 -0.72 10.61 -19.85
N ASN A 6 -0.65 11.94 -19.87
CA ASN A 6 -1.53 12.79 -19.08
C ASN A 6 -2.96 12.44 -19.51
N SER A 7 -3.79 11.93 -18.60
CA SER A 7 -5.19 11.65 -18.91
C SER A 7 -5.90 12.98 -19.19
N LEU A 8 -6.54 13.11 -20.35
CA LEU A 8 -7.36 14.28 -20.66
C LEU A 8 -8.39 14.51 -19.53
N PRO A 9 -8.63 15.76 -19.11
CA PRO A 9 -9.66 16.04 -18.10
C PRO A 9 -10.99 15.45 -18.55
N ARG A 10 -11.58 14.58 -17.74
CA ARG A 10 -12.93 14.07 -18.01
C ARG A 10 -13.95 15.06 -17.47
N ARG A 11 -14.77 15.55 -18.41
CA ARG A 11 -15.91 16.39 -18.11
C ARG A 11 -17.09 15.53 -17.66
N TYR A 12 -17.59 15.80 -16.47
CA TYR A 12 -18.86 15.25 -15.99
C TYR A 12 -19.91 16.35 -15.97
N LEU A 13 -21.10 16.05 -16.50
CA LEU A 13 -22.25 16.96 -16.54
C LEU A 13 -23.38 16.36 -15.71
N TRP A 14 -23.99 17.20 -14.87
CA TRP A 14 -25.14 16.85 -14.07
C TRP A 14 -26.28 17.83 -14.35
N LYS A 15 -27.32 17.31 -15.00
CA LYS A 15 -28.56 18.03 -15.26
C LYS A 15 -29.55 17.81 -14.12
N ILE A 16 -30.10 18.90 -13.61
CA ILE A 16 -31.18 18.91 -12.62
C ILE A 16 -32.42 19.45 -13.32
N GLU A 17 -33.53 18.70 -13.29
CA GLU A 17 -34.75 19.05 -14.05
C GLU A 17 -35.84 19.75 -13.23
N SER A 18 -35.67 19.84 -11.91
CA SER A 18 -36.61 20.51 -11.00
C SER A 18 -35.83 21.11 -9.83
N PHE A 19 -35.05 22.16 -10.13
CA PHE A 19 -34.14 22.75 -9.16
C PHE A 19 -34.88 23.36 -7.96
N SER A 20 -36.03 24.01 -8.20
CA SER A 20 -36.86 24.60 -7.15
C SER A 20 -37.24 23.62 -6.04
N LEU A 21 -37.59 22.38 -6.40
CA LEU A 21 -37.96 21.32 -5.48
C LEU A 21 -36.81 20.88 -4.57
N LEU A 22 -35.57 21.14 -4.95
CA LEU A 22 -34.40 20.80 -4.12
C LEU A 22 -34.39 21.58 -2.81
N SER A 23 -34.87 22.82 -2.81
CA SER A 23 -34.97 23.67 -1.62
C SER A 23 -36.22 23.37 -0.77
N GLU A 24 -37.26 22.78 -1.36
CA GLU A 24 -38.55 22.54 -0.69
C GLU A 24 -38.57 21.24 0.13
N ASN A 25 -37.82 20.22 -0.29
CA ASN A 25 -37.87 18.87 0.28
C ASN A 25 -37.11 18.71 1.62
N GLY A 26 -36.68 19.81 2.26
CA GLY A 26 -35.97 19.80 3.55
C GLY A 26 -34.59 19.10 3.55
N THR A 27 -34.12 18.67 2.38
CA THR A 27 -32.81 18.02 2.20
C THR A 27 -31.76 19.08 1.91
N SER A 28 -30.73 19.14 2.76
CA SER A 28 -29.72 20.21 2.68
C SER A 28 -28.69 20.02 1.55
N LYS A 29 -28.51 18.80 1.05
CA LYS A 29 -27.54 18.48 -0.02
C LYS A 29 -28.01 17.37 -0.94
N TYR A 30 -27.55 17.43 -2.18
CA TYR A 30 -27.82 16.43 -3.21
C TYR A 30 -26.52 15.95 -3.82
N GLU A 31 -26.43 14.67 -4.12
CA GLU A 31 -25.23 14.04 -4.66
C GLU A 31 -25.51 13.50 -6.07
N SER A 32 -24.56 13.66 -6.98
CA SER A 32 -24.63 13.07 -8.31
C SER A 32 -24.40 11.56 -8.26
N ASN A 33 -24.65 10.88 -9.38
CA ASN A 33 -24.09 9.55 -9.62
C ASN A 33 -22.55 9.59 -9.54
N GLU A 34 -21.97 8.42 -9.27
CA GLU A 34 -20.53 8.24 -9.32
C GLU A 34 -20.02 8.30 -10.76
N PHE A 35 -18.86 8.92 -10.96
CA PHE A 35 -18.16 8.94 -12.24
C PHE A 35 -16.66 8.73 -12.07
N GLU A 36 -16.03 8.10 -13.06
CA GLU A 36 -14.60 7.82 -13.05
C GLU A 36 -13.81 8.93 -13.74
N SER A 37 -12.72 9.37 -13.10
CA SER A 37 -11.69 10.19 -13.74
C SER A 37 -10.34 9.94 -13.09
N GLY A 38 -9.30 9.76 -13.91
CA GLY A 38 -7.92 9.60 -13.45
C GLY A 38 -7.68 8.35 -12.58
N GLY A 39 -8.49 7.30 -12.72
CA GLY A 39 -8.39 6.06 -11.96
C GLY A 39 -9.13 6.07 -10.62
N PHE A 40 -9.89 7.13 -10.32
CA PHE A 40 -10.64 7.29 -9.08
C PHE A 40 -12.12 7.56 -9.38
N ASN A 41 -12.99 7.16 -8.46
CA ASN A 41 -14.41 7.46 -8.50
C ASN A 41 -14.69 8.76 -7.75
N TRP A 42 -15.56 9.57 -8.32
CA TRP A 42 -15.92 10.89 -7.84
C TRP A 42 -17.43 11.05 -7.81
N LYS A 43 -17.91 12.00 -7.01
CA LYS A 43 -19.29 12.51 -7.08
C LYS A 43 -19.29 14.02 -6.88
N MET A 44 -20.24 14.70 -7.50
CA MET A 44 -20.53 16.10 -7.21
C MET A 44 -21.55 16.19 -6.08
N ILE A 45 -21.40 17.18 -5.22
CA ILE A 45 -22.35 17.49 -4.15
C ILE A 45 -22.79 18.94 -4.33
N ILE A 46 -24.11 19.17 -4.31
CA ILE A 46 -24.71 20.51 -4.40
C ILE A 46 -25.51 20.78 -3.13
N TYR A 47 -25.33 21.98 -2.58
CA TYR A 47 -26.19 22.54 -1.54
C TYR A 47 -26.96 23.70 -2.18
N PRO A 48 -28.24 23.49 -2.56
CA PRO A 48 -29.02 24.50 -3.28
C PRO A 48 -29.14 25.80 -2.50
N ASP A 49 -29.27 25.73 -1.17
CA ASP A 49 -29.45 26.88 -0.28
C ASP A 49 -28.17 27.31 0.47
N GLY A 50 -27.04 26.70 0.11
CA GLY A 50 -25.74 26.98 0.70
C GLY A 50 -25.31 25.97 1.77
N ASP A 51 -24.00 25.93 2.04
CA ASP A 51 -23.40 25.13 3.12
C ASP A 51 -22.85 26.07 4.18
N ARG A 52 -23.20 25.87 5.46
CA ARG A 52 -22.76 26.70 6.60
C ARG A 52 -22.93 28.20 6.32
N ASP A 53 -21.82 28.93 6.17
CA ASP A 53 -21.82 30.39 5.94
C ASP A 53 -22.17 30.79 4.48
N GLY A 54 -22.65 29.82 3.69
CA GLY A 54 -22.98 29.95 2.26
C GLY A 54 -24.40 30.44 1.99
N ALA A 55 -25.14 30.88 3.00
CA ALA A 55 -26.52 31.34 2.85
C ALA A 55 -26.69 32.34 1.68
N GLY A 56 -27.77 32.19 0.92
CA GLY A 56 -28.08 32.99 -0.27
C GLY A 56 -27.23 32.66 -1.52
N HIS A 57 -26.43 31.60 -1.45
CA HIS A 57 -25.63 31.08 -2.55
C HIS A 57 -25.88 29.59 -2.71
N ILE A 58 -25.65 29.08 -3.91
CA ILE A 58 -25.47 27.64 -4.15
C ILE A 58 -24.04 27.30 -3.75
N SER A 59 -23.83 26.18 -3.05
CA SER A 59 -22.49 25.59 -2.83
C SER A 59 -22.31 24.35 -3.69
N VAL A 60 -21.09 24.13 -4.18
CA VAL A 60 -20.76 22.95 -4.98
C VAL A 60 -19.45 22.33 -4.50
N TYR A 61 -19.40 21.01 -4.42
CA TYR A 61 -18.24 20.25 -3.98
C TYR A 61 -17.98 19.04 -4.86
N LEU A 62 -16.72 18.63 -4.89
CA LEU A 62 -16.24 17.41 -5.52
C LEU A 62 -15.78 16.52 -4.37
N ALA A 63 -16.29 15.29 -4.34
CA ALA A 63 -15.96 14.30 -3.36
C ALA A 63 -15.29 13.10 -4.04
N ILE A 64 -14.16 12.64 -3.50
CA ILE A 64 -13.56 11.36 -3.90
C ILE A 64 -14.23 10.22 -3.13
N ILE A 65 -14.51 9.15 -3.85
CA ILE A 65 -15.09 7.93 -3.28
C ILE A 65 -13.91 7.00 -2.97
N GLY A 66 -13.44 7.06 -1.73
CA GLY A 66 -12.31 6.24 -1.30
C GLY A 66 -12.69 4.76 -1.33
N LYS A 67 -11.82 3.92 -1.89
CA LYS A 67 -11.84 2.48 -1.55
C LYS A 67 -11.49 2.41 -0.07
N SER A 68 -12.47 2.10 0.76
CA SER A 68 -12.32 1.88 2.20
C SER A 68 -11.52 0.60 2.48
N SER A 69 -10.28 0.53 2.01
CA SER A 69 -9.29 -0.38 2.57
C SER A 69 -8.82 0.27 3.87
N LEU A 70 -9.39 -0.21 4.98
CA LEU A 70 -9.33 0.29 6.37
C LEU A 70 -7.95 0.69 6.96
N HIS A 71 -6.85 0.68 6.20
CA HIS A 71 -5.49 0.85 6.73
C HIS A 71 -4.49 1.65 5.87
N ALA A 72 -4.86 2.13 4.66
CA ALA A 72 -3.92 2.88 3.82
C ALA A 72 -4.11 4.40 3.97
N VAL A 73 -3.07 5.10 4.40
CA VAL A 73 -2.96 6.56 4.23
C VAL A 73 -2.78 6.80 2.74
N TRP A 74 -3.84 7.22 2.06
CA TRP A 74 -3.79 7.60 0.65
C TRP A 74 -3.92 9.11 0.51
N GLU A 75 -3.24 9.65 -0.49
CA GLU A 75 -3.30 11.05 -0.88
C GLU A 75 -3.35 11.14 -2.41
N VAL A 76 -4.31 11.88 -2.94
CA VAL A 76 -4.48 12.10 -4.37
C VAL A 76 -4.48 13.60 -4.63
N ASN A 77 -3.59 14.04 -5.50
CA ASN A 77 -3.56 15.42 -5.97
C ASN A 77 -4.48 15.58 -7.17
N VAL A 78 -5.32 16.61 -7.12
CA VAL A 78 -6.35 16.82 -8.13
C VAL A 78 -6.42 18.30 -8.45
N SER A 79 -6.39 18.62 -9.74
CA SER A 79 -6.84 19.90 -10.27
C SER A 79 -8.25 19.72 -10.80
N PHE A 80 -9.20 20.55 -10.35
CA PHE A 80 -10.58 20.46 -10.83
C PHE A 80 -11.24 21.82 -10.93
N SER A 81 -12.08 22.01 -11.95
CA SER A 81 -12.85 23.23 -12.19
C SER A 81 -14.33 22.92 -12.27
N PHE A 82 -15.16 23.69 -11.58
CA PHE A 82 -16.62 23.62 -11.77
C PHE A 82 -17.06 24.58 -12.84
N PHE A 83 -18.22 24.31 -13.42
CA PHE A 83 -18.86 25.23 -14.33
C PHE A 83 -20.38 25.06 -14.31
N ILE A 84 -21.08 26.13 -14.67
CA ILE A 84 -22.53 26.14 -14.85
C ILE A 84 -22.81 26.49 -16.32
N PHE A 85 -23.69 25.73 -16.95
CA PHE A 85 -24.08 25.94 -18.34
C PHE A 85 -25.04 27.12 -18.45
N ASP A 86 -24.67 28.11 -19.26
CA ASP A 86 -25.56 29.15 -19.75
C ASP A 86 -26.31 28.60 -20.96
N GLN A 87 -27.58 28.26 -20.74
CA GLN A 87 -28.43 27.60 -21.73
C GLN A 87 -28.95 28.55 -22.82
N ILE A 88 -28.76 29.87 -22.66
CA ILE A 88 -29.21 30.89 -23.61
C ILE A 88 -28.09 31.21 -24.60
N HIS A 89 -26.88 31.40 -24.09
CA HIS A 89 -25.72 31.81 -24.90
C HIS A 89 -24.84 30.64 -25.34
N ASP A 90 -25.23 29.40 -25.03
CA ASP A 90 -24.51 28.15 -25.34
C ASP A 90 -23.04 28.19 -24.91
N ASN A 91 -22.81 28.58 -23.65
CA ASN A 91 -21.47 28.71 -23.09
C ASN A 91 -21.44 28.28 -21.62
N TYR A 92 -20.26 28.24 -21.01
CA TYR A 92 -20.06 27.85 -19.63
C TYR A 92 -19.47 28.99 -18.81
N ASN A 93 -20.10 29.27 -17.67
CA ASN A 93 -19.46 30.06 -16.63
C ASN A 93 -18.52 29.14 -15.85
N VAL A 94 -17.21 29.31 -16.04
CA VAL A 94 -16.18 28.47 -15.43
C VAL A 94 -15.67 29.09 -14.13
N MET A 95 -15.83 28.33 -13.04
CA MET A 95 -15.19 28.62 -11.75
C MET A 95 -13.79 28.00 -11.77
N LYS A 96 -12.80 28.85 -12.09
CA LYS A 96 -11.41 28.43 -12.33
C LYS A 96 -10.85 27.55 -11.22
N GLY A 97 -10.09 26.56 -11.66
CA GLY A 97 -9.82 25.33 -10.92
C GLY A 97 -9.03 25.47 -9.64
N MET A 98 -9.35 24.59 -8.70
CA MET A 98 -8.61 24.38 -7.47
C MET A 98 -7.66 23.20 -7.62
N GLU A 99 -6.43 23.36 -7.15
CA GLU A 99 -5.55 22.23 -6.86
C GLU A 99 -5.67 21.86 -5.39
N ARG A 100 -6.06 20.62 -5.13
CA ARG A 100 -6.28 20.11 -3.77
C ARG A 100 -5.73 18.71 -3.60
N HIS A 101 -5.38 18.44 -2.35
CA HIS A 101 -4.97 17.13 -1.87
C HIS A 101 -6.19 16.46 -1.24
N PHE A 102 -6.69 15.41 -1.87
CA PHE A 102 -7.71 14.54 -1.30
C PHE A 102 -7.01 13.48 -0.46
N ARG A 103 -7.48 13.26 0.77
CA ARG A 103 -6.90 12.30 1.72
C ARG A 103 -8.01 11.62 2.50
N ASN A 104 -7.69 10.55 3.20
CA ASN A 104 -8.61 9.85 4.11
C ASN A 104 -9.33 10.79 5.13
N ILE A 105 -8.67 11.86 5.59
CA ILE A 105 -9.24 12.83 6.55
C ILE A 105 -10.04 13.94 5.83
N LYS A 106 -9.75 14.19 4.55
CA LYS A 106 -10.34 15.29 3.79
C LYS A 106 -10.63 14.85 2.35
N THR A 107 -11.85 14.35 2.16
CA THR A 107 -12.33 13.73 0.92
C THR A 107 -13.16 14.67 0.03
N GLU A 108 -13.45 15.89 0.49
CA GLU A 108 -14.36 16.82 -0.19
C GLU A 108 -13.75 18.22 -0.27
N TRP A 109 -13.79 18.81 -1.47
CA TRP A 109 -13.32 20.16 -1.76
C TRP A 109 -14.28 20.88 -2.72
N GLY A 110 -14.51 22.17 -2.50
CA GLY A 110 -15.51 22.90 -3.27
C GLY A 110 -15.57 24.39 -2.96
N PHE A 111 -16.61 25.03 -3.48
CA PHE A 111 -16.92 26.44 -3.26
C PHE A 111 -18.15 26.57 -2.38
N LEU A 112 -17.97 27.18 -1.22
CA LEU A 112 -19.04 27.47 -0.26
C LEU A 112 -19.98 28.59 -0.73
N LYS A 113 -19.51 29.47 -1.62
CA LYS A 113 -20.30 30.50 -2.31
C LYS A 113 -20.01 30.44 -3.80
N CYS A 114 -20.53 29.41 -4.45
CA CYS A 114 -20.27 29.12 -5.85
C CYS A 114 -20.93 30.15 -6.78
N ILE A 115 -22.23 30.36 -6.60
CA ILE A 115 -23.00 31.38 -7.32
C ILE A 115 -24.12 31.89 -6.41
N SER A 116 -24.37 33.20 -6.41
CA SER A 116 -25.46 33.77 -5.63
C SER A 116 -26.82 33.35 -6.20
N HIS A 117 -27.84 33.20 -5.35
CA HIS A 117 -29.20 32.93 -5.83
C HIS A 117 -29.71 34.01 -6.76
N LYS A 118 -29.38 35.28 -6.49
CA LYS A 118 -29.77 36.40 -7.36
C LYS A 118 -29.22 36.20 -8.78
N THR A 119 -27.92 35.90 -8.91
CA THR A 119 -27.27 35.68 -10.21
C THR A 119 -27.80 34.42 -10.88
N PHE A 120 -27.95 33.33 -10.13
CA PHE A 120 -28.38 32.04 -10.66
C PHE A 120 -29.84 32.04 -11.16
N LYS A 121 -30.75 32.72 -10.43
CA LYS A 121 -32.18 32.77 -10.75
C LYS A 121 -32.55 33.90 -11.72
N ASP A 122 -31.61 34.80 -12.04
CA ASP A 122 -31.85 35.84 -13.05
C ASP A 122 -31.97 35.19 -14.44
N PRO A 123 -33.15 35.27 -15.09
CA PRO A 123 -33.38 34.61 -16.37
C PRO A 123 -32.44 35.07 -17.48
N SER A 124 -31.92 36.30 -17.41
CA SER A 124 -31.01 36.85 -18.42
C SER A 124 -29.65 36.15 -18.44
N ASN A 125 -29.26 35.48 -17.36
CA ASN A 125 -27.99 34.77 -17.25
C ASN A 125 -28.05 33.31 -17.75
N GLY A 126 -29.24 32.78 -18.05
CA GLY A 126 -29.40 31.45 -18.68
C GLY A 126 -29.03 30.23 -17.82
N TYR A 127 -28.68 30.39 -16.54
CA TYR A 127 -28.27 29.27 -15.68
C TYR A 127 -29.43 28.38 -15.23
N LEU A 128 -30.62 28.95 -15.03
CA LEU A 128 -31.84 28.25 -14.66
C LEU A 128 -32.93 28.54 -15.71
N VAL A 129 -33.23 27.57 -16.56
CA VAL A 129 -34.21 27.69 -17.66
C VAL A 129 -35.24 26.58 -17.52
N ASN A 130 -36.53 26.93 -17.47
CA ASN A 130 -37.63 25.98 -17.25
C ASN A 130 -37.44 25.11 -16.00
N ASP A 131 -36.93 25.71 -14.92
CA ASP A 131 -36.53 25.04 -13.67
C ASP A 131 -35.44 23.97 -13.81
N LYS A 132 -34.70 24.01 -14.93
CA LYS A 132 -33.59 23.11 -15.22
C LYS A 132 -32.27 23.85 -15.22
N CYS A 133 -31.25 23.22 -14.65
CA CYS A 133 -29.87 23.69 -14.72
C CYS A 133 -28.93 22.53 -15.05
N VAL A 134 -27.77 22.87 -15.60
CA VAL A 134 -26.68 21.91 -15.85
C VAL A 134 -25.42 22.44 -15.17
N VAL A 135 -24.92 21.68 -14.22
CA VAL A 135 -23.64 21.94 -13.55
C VAL A 135 -22.67 20.86 -13.99
N GLY A 136 -21.40 21.18 -14.13
CA GLY A 136 -20.40 20.17 -14.38
C GLY A 136 -19.07 20.44 -13.72
N VAL A 137 -18.19 19.46 -13.85
CA VAL A 137 -16.84 19.49 -13.30
C VAL A 137 -15.87 18.85 -14.29
N ASP A 138 -14.74 19.51 -14.48
CA ASP A 138 -13.56 18.93 -15.12
C ASP A 138 -12.62 18.46 -14.02
N VAL A 139 -12.29 17.17 -14.00
CA VAL A 139 -11.40 16.57 -12.99
C VAL A 139 -10.13 16.07 -13.65
N TYR A 140 -8.98 16.54 -13.16
CA TYR A 140 -7.66 16.14 -13.59
C TYR A 140 -6.83 15.64 -12.39
N VAL A 141 -6.59 14.34 -12.34
CA VAL A 141 -5.74 13.73 -11.31
C VAL A 141 -4.28 13.98 -11.66
N ILE A 142 -3.59 14.72 -10.80
CA ILE A 142 -2.17 14.99 -10.90
C ILE A 142 -1.45 13.76 -10.33
N LYS A 143 -0.78 13.00 -11.20
CA LYS A 143 0.03 11.85 -10.78
C LYS A 143 1.20 12.33 -9.92
N ASN A 144 1.03 12.31 -8.61
CA ASN A 144 2.12 12.41 -7.67
C ASN A 144 2.74 11.04 -7.47
N GLN A 145 4.04 10.91 -7.78
CA GLN A 145 4.84 9.76 -7.38
C GLN A 145 5.19 9.86 -5.89
N GLY A 146 4.17 9.90 -5.02
CA GLY A 146 4.37 9.86 -3.57
C GLY A 146 4.94 8.50 -3.18
N ILE A 147 6.26 8.43 -2.93
CA ILE A 147 6.92 7.23 -2.43
C ILE A 147 6.65 7.14 -0.92
N GLY A 148 5.79 6.22 -0.50
CA GLY A 148 5.49 5.96 0.90
C GLY A 148 5.62 4.47 1.26
N GLU A 149 6.06 4.18 2.48
CA GLU A 149 6.15 2.82 3.03
C GLU A 149 5.29 2.70 4.31
N CYS A 150 4.68 1.54 4.52
CA CYS A 150 3.95 1.22 5.75
C CYS A 150 4.61 0.04 6.44
N MET A 151 4.92 0.20 7.74
CA MET A 151 5.44 -0.86 8.59
C MET A 151 4.33 -1.40 9.48
N SER A 152 4.08 -2.70 9.38
CA SER A 152 3.19 -3.41 10.29
C SER A 152 3.99 -4.27 11.26
N LEU A 153 3.84 -4.02 12.55
CA LEU A 153 4.36 -4.88 13.61
C LEU A 153 3.32 -5.96 13.93
N LEU A 154 3.72 -7.23 13.90
CA LEU A 154 2.82 -8.34 14.16
C LEU A 154 2.76 -8.62 15.67
N LYS A 155 1.61 -8.37 16.30
CA LYS A 155 1.34 -8.83 17.68
C LYS A 155 0.89 -10.29 17.61
N GLY A 156 1.79 -11.20 18.00
CA GLY A 156 1.56 -12.65 17.94
C GLY A 156 2.51 -13.30 16.95
N THR A 157 3.60 -13.85 17.47
CA THR A 157 4.66 -14.45 16.66
C THR A 157 4.19 -15.78 16.10
N LYS A 158 3.98 -15.88 14.78
CA LYS A 158 3.95 -17.20 14.13
C LYS A 158 5.37 -17.75 14.17
N VAL A 159 5.59 -18.74 15.04
CA VAL A 159 6.85 -19.45 15.15
C VAL A 159 6.81 -20.62 14.17
N TYR A 160 7.71 -20.60 13.20
CA TYR A 160 7.90 -21.71 12.27
C TYR A 160 9.08 -22.55 12.76
N LYS A 161 8.88 -23.86 12.89
CA LYS A 161 9.90 -24.83 13.30
C LYS A 161 10.30 -25.74 12.13
N HIS A 162 11.54 -25.53 11.70
CA HIS A 162 12.34 -26.24 10.72
C HIS A 162 13.14 -27.44 11.30
N ASP A 163 13.28 -28.63 10.70
CA ASP A 163 14.01 -29.83 11.13
C ASP A 163 14.55 -30.46 9.86
N TRP A 164 15.82 -30.20 9.57
CA TRP A 164 16.49 -30.64 8.35
C TRP A 164 17.50 -31.74 8.68
N LYS A 165 17.19 -32.98 8.26
CA LYS A 165 18.10 -34.12 8.36
C LYS A 165 18.95 -34.21 7.11
N ILE A 166 20.25 -33.97 7.25
CA ILE A 166 21.23 -34.13 6.17
C ILE A 166 21.82 -35.53 6.31
N THR A 167 21.74 -36.34 5.25
CA THR A 167 22.33 -37.69 5.21
C THR A 167 23.52 -37.74 4.27
N LYS A 168 24.47 -38.64 4.54
CA LYS A 168 25.68 -38.85 3.72
C LYS A 168 26.54 -37.57 3.61
N PHE A 169 26.66 -36.83 4.72
CA PHE A 169 27.28 -35.51 4.80
C PHE A 169 28.71 -35.48 4.22
N THR A 170 29.53 -36.50 4.50
CA THR A 170 30.91 -36.60 4.00
C THR A 170 31.02 -36.79 2.49
N LYS A 171 29.94 -37.23 1.82
CA LYS A 171 29.91 -37.45 0.35
C LYS A 171 29.49 -36.21 -0.43
N LEU A 172 29.25 -35.10 0.26
CA LEU A 172 28.88 -33.83 -0.31
C LEU A 172 30.10 -33.16 -0.99
N LYS A 173 30.12 -33.09 -2.33
CA LYS A 173 31.16 -32.50 -3.20
C LYS A 173 31.01 -31.01 -3.60
N LYS A 174 29.80 -30.45 -3.65
CA LYS A 174 29.48 -29.02 -3.90
C LYS A 174 29.84 -28.13 -2.71
N LYS A 175 29.98 -26.83 -2.94
CA LYS A 175 30.26 -25.82 -1.91
C LYS A 175 29.02 -25.40 -1.10
N VAL A 176 27.82 -25.60 -1.66
CA VAL A 176 26.52 -25.18 -1.10
C VAL A 176 25.49 -26.30 -1.34
N TYR A 177 24.61 -26.52 -0.36
CA TYR A 177 23.54 -27.52 -0.39
C TYR A 177 22.25 -26.95 0.17
N TYR A 178 21.16 -27.25 -0.53
CA TYR A 178 19.81 -26.77 -0.24
C TYR A 178 18.95 -27.91 0.32
N SER A 179 18.04 -27.60 1.24
CA SER A 179 16.92 -28.47 1.62
C SER A 179 15.80 -28.46 0.55
N GLU A 180 14.72 -29.25 0.73
CA GLU A 180 13.44 -29.01 0.03
C GLU A 180 12.84 -27.66 0.48
N GLU A 181 11.82 -27.12 -0.22
CA GLU A 181 11.25 -25.78 0.05
C GLU A 181 10.68 -25.67 1.47
N PHE A 182 11.54 -25.14 2.32
CA PHE A 182 11.33 -24.67 3.66
C PHE A 182 12.68 -24.07 4.08
N ILE A 183 12.68 -22.94 4.76
CA ILE A 183 13.89 -22.10 4.84
C ILE A 183 15.03 -22.80 5.63
N VAL A 184 16.24 -22.97 5.03
CA VAL A 184 17.61 -22.77 5.59
C VAL A 184 18.66 -22.88 4.44
N ASP A 185 19.58 -21.92 4.25
CA ASP A 185 20.70 -22.04 3.27
C ASP A 185 22.03 -21.52 3.85
N GLY A 186 23.16 -22.19 3.58
CA GLY A 186 24.48 -21.93 4.18
C GLY A 186 25.52 -21.42 3.17
N ASP A 187 26.11 -20.24 3.43
CA ASP A 187 27.26 -19.71 2.68
C ASP A 187 28.59 -20.22 3.28
N ASN A 188 29.52 -20.61 2.40
CA ASN A 188 30.84 -21.14 2.74
C ASN A 188 31.93 -20.20 2.21
N ARG A 189 32.04 -19.01 2.82
CA ARG A 189 33.16 -18.08 2.57
C ARG A 189 34.25 -18.26 3.64
N GLN A 190 35.19 -19.18 3.35
CA GLN A 190 36.53 -19.42 3.93
C GLN A 190 36.63 -19.48 5.48
N ASN A 191 37.23 -20.48 6.14
CA ASN A 191 38.52 -21.11 5.93
C ASN A 191 38.55 -22.44 6.72
N GLY A 192 38.00 -23.54 6.20
CA GLY A 192 38.19 -24.96 6.60
C GLY A 192 38.00 -25.41 8.07
N LYS A 193 37.82 -24.52 9.04
CA LYS A 193 37.90 -24.81 10.49
C LYS A 193 36.55 -24.86 11.19
N ASN A 194 35.53 -24.20 10.64
CA ASN A 194 34.20 -24.09 11.24
C ASN A 194 33.10 -24.36 10.21
N ILE A 195 32.00 -24.92 10.68
CA ILE A 195 30.71 -25.00 10.00
C ILE A 195 30.05 -23.64 10.08
N SER A 196 29.56 -23.17 8.93
CA SER A 196 28.77 -21.95 8.79
C SER A 196 27.31 -22.30 8.56
N VAL A 197 26.39 -21.54 9.16
CA VAL A 197 24.95 -21.74 8.95
C VAL A 197 24.25 -20.40 8.85
N PHE A 198 23.44 -20.22 7.81
CA PHE A 198 22.68 -19.01 7.55
C PHE A 198 21.20 -19.33 7.32
N LEU A 199 20.35 -18.33 7.51
CA LEU A 199 18.93 -18.34 7.18
C LEU A 199 18.75 -17.38 6.00
N GLU A 200 18.26 -17.86 4.86
CA GLU A 200 17.98 -17.03 3.68
C GLU A 200 16.48 -16.96 3.38
N SER A 201 15.94 -15.77 3.14
CA SER A 201 14.57 -15.61 2.66
C SER A 201 14.49 -15.90 1.17
N VAL A 202 13.78 -16.97 0.81
CA VAL A 202 13.55 -17.37 -0.60
C VAL A 202 12.75 -16.30 -1.35
N ASP A 203 11.74 -15.72 -0.69
CA ASP A 203 10.88 -14.68 -1.26
C ASP A 203 11.61 -13.35 -1.48
N ALA A 204 12.73 -13.11 -0.78
CA ALA A 204 13.46 -11.84 -0.87
C ALA A 204 13.99 -11.55 -2.28
N LYS A 205 14.20 -12.58 -3.11
CA LYS A 205 14.58 -12.40 -4.52
C LYS A 205 13.47 -11.78 -5.37
N GLY A 206 12.21 -12.02 -5.00
CA GLY A 206 11.02 -11.44 -5.64
C GLY A 206 10.56 -10.12 -5.02
N PHE A 207 11.24 -9.62 -3.98
CA PHE A 207 10.87 -8.35 -3.37
C PHE A 207 11.17 -7.20 -4.33
N ASN A 208 10.20 -6.30 -4.50
CA ASN A 208 10.51 -4.99 -5.04
C ASN A 208 11.43 -4.23 -4.05
N ARG A 209 12.09 -3.15 -4.50
CA ARG A 209 13.05 -2.39 -3.67
C ARG A 209 12.45 -1.82 -2.37
N GLN A 210 11.13 -1.80 -2.24
CA GLN A 210 10.39 -1.19 -1.14
C GLN A 210 9.91 -2.23 -0.12
N LYS A 211 9.87 -3.52 -0.48
CA LYS A 211 9.44 -4.61 0.42
C LYS A 211 10.60 -5.10 1.28
N ARG A 212 10.39 -5.13 2.60
CA ARG A 212 11.36 -5.65 3.59
C ARG A 212 10.62 -6.42 4.67
N VAL A 213 11.21 -7.52 5.14
CA VAL A 213 10.64 -8.34 6.22
C VAL A 213 11.63 -8.38 7.37
N GLN A 214 11.19 -8.12 8.59
CA GLN A 214 12.01 -8.31 9.78
C GLN A 214 11.67 -9.65 10.42
N ALA A 215 12.68 -10.49 10.65
CA ALA A 215 12.52 -11.75 11.34
C ALA A 215 13.62 -11.98 12.37
N LYS A 216 13.24 -12.61 13.48
CA LYS A 216 14.14 -13.17 14.49
C LYS A 216 14.23 -14.67 14.25
N PHE A 217 15.41 -15.25 14.43
CA PHE A 217 15.57 -16.69 14.28
C PHE A 217 16.60 -17.27 15.25
N SER A 218 16.49 -18.57 15.50
CA SER A 218 17.53 -19.37 16.14
C SER A 218 17.74 -20.66 15.39
N ILE A 219 18.98 -21.13 15.34
CA ILE A 219 19.35 -22.38 14.70
C ILE A 219 20.02 -23.27 15.74
N SER A 220 19.61 -24.53 15.80
CA SER A 220 20.11 -25.54 16.72
C SER A 220 20.63 -26.73 15.93
N LEU A 221 21.84 -27.20 16.22
CA LEU A 221 22.31 -28.49 15.75
C LEU A 221 22.02 -29.54 16.83
N LYS A 222 21.19 -30.53 16.48
CA LYS A 222 20.77 -31.55 17.46
C LYS A 222 21.91 -32.51 17.74
N ASN A 223 22.13 -32.73 19.03
CA ASN A 223 22.92 -33.85 19.53
C ASN A 223 22.05 -35.11 19.50
N GLN A 224 22.55 -36.16 18.86
CA GLN A 224 21.81 -37.37 18.54
C GLN A 224 22.06 -38.52 19.54
N ILE A 225 22.87 -38.30 20.59
CA ILE A 225 23.23 -39.31 21.61
C ILE A 225 22.79 -38.90 23.02
N GLY A 226 21.85 -37.95 23.13
CA GLY A 226 21.27 -37.51 24.41
C GLY A 226 22.03 -36.40 25.14
N GLY A 227 23.03 -35.77 24.50
CA GLY A 227 23.69 -34.58 25.02
C GLY A 227 22.98 -33.26 24.64
N GLU A 228 23.55 -32.12 25.05
CA GLU A 228 22.98 -30.81 24.74
C GLU A 228 23.09 -30.44 23.25
N HIS A 229 22.05 -29.77 22.74
CA HIS A 229 22.04 -29.23 21.39
C HIS A 229 22.89 -27.96 21.30
N HIS A 230 23.57 -27.76 20.17
CA HIS A 230 24.32 -26.54 19.94
C HIS A 230 23.43 -25.49 19.28
N LYS A 231 22.93 -24.53 20.07
CA LYS A 231 21.98 -23.50 19.63
C LYS A 231 22.60 -22.12 19.58
N LYS A 232 22.34 -21.38 18.49
CA LYS A 232 22.60 -19.93 18.40
C LYS A 232 21.31 -19.18 18.07
N SER A 233 21.11 -18.05 18.74
CA SER A 233 19.95 -17.17 18.53
C SER A 233 20.40 -15.81 18.04
N GLY A 234 19.78 -15.33 16.96
CA GLY A 234 20.05 -14.01 16.40
C GLY A 234 19.15 -12.93 16.99
N SER A 235 19.56 -11.66 16.81
CA SER A 235 18.68 -10.50 16.91
C SER A 235 17.65 -10.50 15.76
N SER A 236 16.70 -9.56 15.81
CA SER A 236 15.81 -9.32 14.68
C SER A 236 16.60 -8.70 13.52
N ASN A 237 16.51 -9.34 12.35
CA ASN A 237 17.25 -8.94 11.15
C ASN A 237 16.29 -8.58 10.01
N TRP A 238 16.71 -7.63 9.17
CA TRP A 238 15.94 -7.19 8.00
C TRP A 238 16.34 -7.97 6.75
N TYR A 239 15.35 -8.60 6.13
CA TYR A 239 15.43 -9.33 4.88
C TYR A 239 14.90 -8.46 3.75
N SER A 240 15.68 -8.32 2.68
CA SER A 240 15.37 -7.49 1.52
C SER A 240 16.00 -8.09 0.25
N ALA A 241 15.67 -7.54 -0.92
CA ALA A 241 16.32 -7.93 -2.17
C ALA A 241 17.85 -7.77 -2.15
N ALA A 242 18.38 -6.84 -1.35
CA ALA A 242 19.82 -6.61 -1.19
C ALA A 242 20.46 -7.50 -0.11
N THR A 243 19.71 -7.83 0.94
CA THR A 243 20.20 -8.62 2.08
C THR A 243 19.26 -9.78 2.33
N LYS A 244 19.57 -10.92 1.72
CA LYS A 244 18.66 -12.07 1.65
C LYS A 244 18.83 -13.03 2.82
N GLY A 245 19.99 -13.03 3.47
CA GLY A 245 20.25 -13.98 4.53
C GLY A 245 21.14 -13.45 5.65
N TRP A 246 20.99 -14.08 6.81
CA TRP A 246 21.65 -13.75 8.06
C TRP A 246 22.06 -15.04 8.77
N GLY A 247 23.18 -15.03 9.49
CA GLY A 247 23.67 -16.26 10.11
C GLY A 247 25.04 -16.12 10.73
N TRP A 248 25.69 -17.26 10.92
CA TRP A 248 26.99 -17.35 11.57
C TRP A 248 27.98 -18.07 10.67
N SER A 249 29.02 -17.34 10.26
CA SER A 249 30.20 -17.89 9.56
C SER A 249 31.08 -18.78 10.45
N SER A 250 30.84 -18.78 11.76
CA SER A 250 31.50 -19.65 12.73
C SER A 250 30.45 -20.23 13.67
N PHE A 251 29.55 -21.05 13.12
CA PHE A 251 28.48 -21.67 13.89
C PHE A 251 29.05 -22.70 14.87
N MET A 252 29.85 -23.66 14.40
CA MET A 252 30.50 -24.70 15.21
C MET A 252 31.87 -25.09 14.61
N PRO A 253 32.91 -25.37 15.40
CA PRO A 253 34.16 -25.93 14.89
C PRO A 253 34.01 -27.31 14.22
N CYS A 254 34.68 -27.53 13.09
CA CYS A 254 34.64 -28.81 12.38
C CYS A 254 35.18 -29.97 13.23
N CYS A 255 36.18 -29.72 14.10
CA CYS A 255 36.70 -30.74 15.00
C CYS A 255 35.65 -31.19 16.04
N GLU A 256 34.82 -30.27 16.53
CA GLU A 256 33.74 -30.58 17.46
C GLU A 256 32.57 -31.27 16.76
N PHE A 257 32.22 -30.81 15.55
CA PHE A 257 31.16 -31.43 14.77
C PHE A 257 31.46 -32.88 14.40
N ASN A 258 32.71 -33.16 13.99
CA ASN A 258 33.13 -34.50 13.57
C ASN A 258 33.54 -35.40 14.74
N ASP A 259 33.56 -34.91 15.98
CA ASP A 259 33.87 -35.74 17.15
C ASP A 259 32.69 -36.67 17.45
N PRO A 260 32.84 -38.00 17.32
CA PRO A 260 31.76 -38.93 17.58
C PRO A 260 31.23 -38.86 19.02
N LYS A 261 32.06 -38.42 19.98
CA LYS A 261 31.66 -38.26 21.39
C LYS A 261 30.74 -37.05 21.60
N LYS A 262 30.75 -36.10 20.67
CA LYS A 262 29.91 -34.90 20.72
C LYS A 262 28.54 -35.12 20.10
N GLY A 263 28.36 -36.19 19.30
CA GLY A 263 27.04 -36.66 18.89
C GLY A 263 26.30 -35.81 17.86
N PHE A 264 26.97 -34.85 17.21
CA PHE A 264 26.35 -33.97 16.22
C PHE A 264 26.29 -34.60 14.82
N LEU A 265 27.22 -35.49 14.51
CA LEU A 265 27.28 -36.27 13.27
C LEU A 265 27.30 -37.77 13.61
N ILE A 266 26.17 -38.46 13.40
CA ILE A 266 26.01 -39.89 13.67
C ILE A 266 25.63 -40.58 12.37
N GLU A 267 26.32 -41.67 12.03
CA GLU A 267 26.09 -42.42 10.77
C GLU A 267 26.10 -41.52 9.53
N ASP A 268 27.02 -40.54 9.52
CA ASP A 268 27.13 -39.54 8.46
C ASP A 268 25.85 -38.69 8.27
N CYS A 269 25.08 -38.53 9.34
CA CYS A 269 23.85 -37.75 9.40
C CYS A 269 23.91 -36.67 10.49
N CYS A 270 23.43 -35.47 10.18
CA CYS A 270 23.22 -34.41 11.16
C CYS A 270 21.82 -33.81 11.03
N ILE A 271 21.33 -33.20 12.10
CA ILE A 271 19.97 -32.61 12.14
C ILE A 271 20.07 -31.16 12.60
N LEU A 272 19.63 -30.24 11.75
CA LEU A 272 19.52 -28.82 12.04
C LEU A 272 18.06 -28.46 12.30
N GLU A 273 17.80 -27.78 13.41
CA GLU A 273 16.50 -27.20 13.74
C GLU A 273 16.58 -25.68 13.58
N ALA A 274 15.58 -25.06 12.93
CA ALA A 274 15.49 -23.61 12.79
C ALA A 274 14.15 -23.12 13.35
N ASP A 275 14.20 -22.26 14.36
CA ASP A 275 13.03 -21.51 14.84
C ASP A 275 13.05 -20.12 14.17
N VAL A 276 12.00 -19.76 13.44
CA VAL A 276 11.88 -18.46 12.77
C VAL A 276 10.61 -17.75 13.22
N SER A 277 10.73 -16.45 13.47
CA SER A 277 9.70 -15.58 14.02
C SER A 277 9.67 -14.27 13.23
N VAL A 278 8.63 -14.06 12.43
CA VAL A 278 8.44 -12.79 11.71
C VAL A 278 7.93 -11.73 12.69
N VAL A 279 8.65 -10.62 12.80
CA VAL A 279 8.35 -9.54 13.75
C VAL A 279 7.75 -8.31 13.09
N GLY A 280 8.03 -8.09 11.80
CA GLY A 280 7.44 -6.97 11.06
C GLY A 280 7.57 -7.11 9.56
N VAL A 281 6.67 -6.45 8.84
CA VAL A 281 6.68 -6.39 7.36
C VAL A 281 6.51 -4.95 6.92
N VAL A 282 7.33 -4.54 5.96
CA VAL A 282 7.25 -3.25 5.27
C VAL A 282 6.83 -3.51 3.84
N ASN A 283 5.75 -2.85 3.42
CA ASN A 283 5.25 -2.88 2.04
C ASN A 283 5.12 -1.45 1.48
N SER A 284 5.16 -1.34 0.15
CA SER A 284 4.82 -0.10 -0.55
C SER A 284 3.35 0.25 -0.34
N LEU A 285 3.05 1.55 -0.27
CA LEU A 285 1.68 2.08 -0.23
C LEU A 285 1.06 2.25 -1.63
N THR A 286 1.81 1.94 -2.69
CA THR A 286 1.39 2.03 -4.10
C THR A 286 0.98 0.68 -4.66
#